data_AF-A0A522YRQ9-F1
#
_entry.id   AF-A0A522YRQ9-F1
#
_cell.length_a   1.000
_cell.length_b   1.000
_cell.length_c   1.000
_cell.angle_alpha   90.00
_cell.angle_beta   90.00
_cell.angle_gamma   90.00
#
_symmetry.space_group_name_H-M   'P 1'
#
loop_
_entity.id
_entity.type
_entity.pdbx_description
1 polymer ?
#
loop_
_entity_poly.entity_id
_entity_poly.type
_entity_poly.pdbx_seq_one_letter_code
_entity_poly.pdbx_strand_id
1 'polypeptide(L)' 'MELFMSALGLVLIIEGLPYFVSPQLMQRYALGMAAINPAVLRVGGLALMFLGLGILYVFVG' A
#
# COMPACT_ATOMS: atom_id res chain seq x y z
N MET A 1 18.17 8.63 9.70
CA MET A 1 16.80 9.01 10.09
C MET A 1 16.04 9.70 8.96
N GLU A 2 16.70 10.53 8.14
CA GLU A 2 16.04 11.26 7.04
C GLU A 2 15.34 10.35 6.04
N LEU A 3 16.01 9.31 5.52
CA LEU A 3 15.43 8.40 4.54
C LEU A 3 14.17 7.67 5.06
N PHE A 4 14.18 7.25 6.33
CA PHE A 4 13.01 6.66 6.98
C PHE A 4 11.85 7.66 7.09
N MET A 5 12.12 8.88 7.56
CA MET A 5 11.10 9.92 7.68
C MET A 5 10.54 10.35 6.32
N SER A 6 11.38 10.43 5.29
CA SER A 6 10.95 10.72 3.91
C SER A 6 10.08 9.60 3.34
N ALA A 7 10.47 8.34 3.52
CA ALA A 7 9.67 7.19 3.07
C ALA A 7 8.32 7.15 3.80
N LEU A 8 8.31 7.38 5.11
CA LEU A 8 7.09 7.45 5.91
C LEU A 8 6.19 8.59 5.43
N GLY A 9 6.74 9.80 5.23
CA GLY A 9 5.99 10.95 4.73
C GLY A 9 5.39 10.70 3.35
N LEU A 10 6.15 10.08 2.43
CA LEU A 10 5.67 9.76 1.09
C LEU A 10 4.51 8.75 1.13
N VAL A 11 4.62 7.69 1.94
CA VAL A 11 3.54 6.70 2.11
C VAL A 11 2.28 7.37 2.64
N LEU A 12 2.38 8.26 3.62
CA LEU A 12 1.22 9.00 4.14
C LEU A 12 0.56 9.89 3.10
N ILE A 13 1.34 10.56 2.24
CA ILE A 13 0.80 11.37 1.14
C ILE A 13 0.08 10.49 0.12
N ILE A 14 0.72 9.39 -0.31
CA ILE A 14 0.15 8.49 -1.32
C ILE A 14 -1.13 7.83 -0.79
N GLU A 15 -1.12 7.34 0.45
CA GLU A 15 -2.31 6.76 1.09
C GLU A 15 -3.41 7.79 1.31
N GLY A 16 -3.06 9.03 1.65
CA GLY A 16 -4.02 10.13 1.84
C GLY A 16 -4.68 10.63 0.56
N LEU A 17 -3.98 10.53 -0.58
CA LEU A 17 -4.40 11.11 -1.85
C LEU A 17 -5.76 10.58 -2.36
N PRO A 18 -6.02 9.25 -2.41
CA PRO A 18 -7.34 8.72 -2.80
C PRO A 18 -8.49 9.24 -1.94
N TYR A 19 -8.28 9.36 -0.62
CA TYR A 19 -9.30 9.88 0.30
C TYR A 19 -9.63 11.35 0.02
N PHE A 20 -8.62 12.14 -0.35
CA PHE A 20 -8.80 13.57 -0.64
C PHE A 20 -9.41 13.82 -2.03
N VAL A 21 -8.91 13.14 -3.06
CA VAL A 21 -9.34 13.37 -4.46
C VAL A 21 -10.73 12.79 -4.74
N SER A 22 -11.01 11.56 -4.28
CA SER A 22 -12.31 10.93 -4.52
C SER A 22 -12.64 9.89 -3.42
N PRO A 23 -13.24 10.32 -2.31
CA PRO A 23 -13.62 9.40 -1.23
C PRO A 23 -14.65 8.36 -1.70
N GLN A 24 -15.51 8.68 -2.67
CA GLN A 24 -16.48 7.73 -3.23
C GLN A 24 -15.79 6.58 -3.97
N LEU A 25 -14.71 6.87 -4.70
CA LEU A 25 -13.92 5.84 -5.36
C LEU A 25 -13.26 4.90 -4.33
N MET A 26 -12.72 5.45 -3.25
CA MET A 26 -12.11 4.65 -2.18
C MET A 26 -13.13 3.77 -1.47
N GLN A 27 -14.34 4.27 -1.19
CA GLN A 27 -15.43 3.46 -0.63
C GLN A 27 -15.84 2.31 -1.56
N ARG A 28 -15.93 2.56 -2.87
CA ARG A 28 -16.22 1.52 -3.87
C ARG A 28 -15.12 0.46 -3.92
N TYR A 29 -13.86 0.86 -3.87
CA TYR A 29 -12.73 -0.07 -3.78
C TYR A 29 -12.80 -0.93 -2.52
N ALA A 30 -13.04 -0.33 -1.36
CA ALA A 30 -13.17 -1.06 -0.10
C ALA A 30 -14.31 -2.09 -0.13
N LEU A 31 -15.48 -1.73 -0.69
CA LEU A 31 -16.59 -2.66 -0.88
C LEU A 31 -16.24 -3.78 -1.86
N GLY A 32 -15.52 -3.48 -2.95
CA GLY A 32 -15.01 -4.48 -3.88
C GLY A 32 -14.03 -5.45 -3.22
N MET A 33 -13.14 -4.95 -2.36
CA MET A 33 -12.21 -5.79 -1.60
C MET A 33 -12.94 -6.70 -0.60
N ALA A 34 -14.05 -6.26 -0.01
CA ALA A 34 -14.85 -7.08 0.88
C ALA A 34 -15.45 -8.33 0.20
N ALA A 35 -15.62 -8.31 -1.12
CA ALA A 35 -16.10 -9.45 -1.90
C ALA A 35 -14.98 -10.45 -2.28
N ILE A 36 -13.70 -10.09 -2.10
CA ILE A 36 -12.56 -10.95 -2.44
C ILE A 36 -12.32 -11.95 -1.31
N ASN A 37 -12.03 -13.21 -1.67
CA ASN A 37 -11.67 -14.24 -0.70
C ASN A 37 -10.47 -13.78 0.17
N PRO A 38 -10.56 -13.82 1.51
CA PRO A 38 -9.48 -13.41 2.41
C PRO A 38 -8.14 -14.09 2.14
N ALA A 39 -8.13 -15.33 1.64
CA ALA A 39 -6.89 -16.01 1.28
C ALA A 39 -6.16 -15.31 0.13
N VAL A 40 -6.89 -14.84 -0.88
CA VAL A 40 -6.34 -14.11 -2.03
C VAL A 40 -5.76 -12.77 -1.58
N LEU A 41 -6.48 -12.05 -0.72
CA LEU A 41 -5.99 -10.78 -0.15
C LEU A 41 -4.70 -10.97 0.66
N ARG A 42 -4.61 -12.03 1.47
CA ARG A 42 -3.41 -12.34 2.25
C ARG A 42 -2.22 -12.69 1.36
N VAL A 43 -2.42 -13.54 0.34
CA VAL A 43 -1.34 -13.93 -0.57
C VAL A 43 -0.88 -12.75 -1.41
N GLY A 44 -1.81 -11.94 -1.93
CA GLY A 44 -1.47 -10.72 -2.67
C GLY A 44 -0.70 -9.72 -1.80
N GLY A 45 -1.16 -9.49 -0.57
CA GLY A 45 -0.45 -8.64 0.40
C GLY A 45 0.95 -9.16 0.72
N LEU A 46 1.08 -10.46 0.95
CA LEU A 46 2.39 -11.09 1.23
C LEU A 46 3.34 -10.98 0.03
N ALA A 47 2.85 -11.18 -1.19
CA ALA A 47 3.63 -11.02 -2.40
C ALA A 47 4.14 -9.58 -2.56
N LEU A 48 3.28 -8.58 -2.31
CA LEU A 48 3.67 -7.16 -2.32
C LEU A 48 4.70 -6.84 -1.23
N MET A 49 4.56 -7.39 -0.02
CA MET A 49 5.54 -7.24 1.06
C MET A 49 6.91 -7.78 0.66
N PHE A 50 6.98 -8.98 0.07
CA PHE A 50 8.24 -9.55 -0.38
C PHE A 50 8.86 -8.79 -1.55
N LEU A 51 8.05 -8.30 -2.50
CA LEU A 51 8.53 -7.44 -3.57
C LEU A 51 9.12 -6.14 -3.02
N GLY A 52 8.42 -5.48 -2.09
CA GLY A 52 8.92 -4.28 -1.42
C GLY A 52 10.22 -4.55 -0.66
N LEU A 53 10.29 -5.67 0.08
CA LEU A 53 11.50 -6.09 0.76
C LEU A 53 12.67 -6.33 -0.22
N GLY A 54 12.40 -6.97 -1.36
CA GLY A 54 13.40 -7.20 -2.42
C GLY A 54 13.93 -5.89 -3.00
N ILE A 55 13.05 -4.92 -3.26
CA ILE A 55 13.45 -3.58 -3.72
C ILE A 55 14.35 -2.90 -2.68
N LEU A 56 13.95 -2.91 -1.41
CA LEU A 56 14.75 -2.32 -0.34
C LEU A 56 16.13 -3.01 -0.22
N TYR A 57 16.17 -4.33 -0.33
CA TYR A 57 17.43 -5.07 -0.28
C TYR A 57 18.38 -4.75 -1.45
N VAL A 58 17.84 -4.54 -2.65
CA VAL A 58 18.66 -4.26 -3.85
C VAL A 58 19.11 -2.80 -3.95
N PHE A 59 18.28 -1.84 -3.52
CA PHE A 59 18.52 -0.41 -3.77
C PHE A 59 18.86 0.41 -2.52
N VAL A 60 18.54 -0.09 -1.33
CA VAL A 60 18.76 0.63 -0.05
C VAL A 60 19.80 -0.05 0.83
N GLY A 61 19.94 -1.37 0.74
CA GLY A 61 21.02 -2.14 1.36
C GLY A 61 22.34 -2.03 0.60
#